data_AF-A0A835IZ40-F1
#
_entry.id   AF-A0A835IZ40-F1
#
_cell.length_a   1.000
_cell.length_b   1.000
_cell.length_c   1.000
_cell.angle_alpha   90.00
_cell.angle_beta   90.00
_cell.angle_gamma   90.00
#
_symmetry.space_group_name_H-M   'P 1'
#
loop_
_entity.id
_entity.type
_entity.pdbx_description
1 polymer ?
#
loop_
_entity_poly.entity_id
_entity_poly.type
_entity_poly.pdbx_seq_one_letter_code
_entity_poly.pdbx_strand_id
1 'polypeptide(L)'
;MTQTPISAEVQQARLSLMVKALALLGPGESRWPFTNGYAFATWIYIESFADTLNTATAAAEIAAATAATSGKSSAMSAAAAASALAGEGTTHMPRLFSFLSADNQGIEANFHAQFLVVECGSGKGKKASLHFTHASKPQHYYFIGLEHTCKQSLLGKAESELRLYIDGSLYESRPFDFPRISKPLAFCCIGTNPPPTMAGLQQRRRQCPLFAEMGPIYIFKEIIGPERMARLASRGGDVLPSFGNGAGLPWLASNDHVRSLAEESAFLDTELGGSLHLLYHPKLLSGHFCPDASPSGAAALWALAYGGSMSLLPLATLSSLDLGKQNGVGDEELVAAIVSLCQSQKNNYALKVQFFSTLLLDLKMWSLCNYGLQKKLLSSLADMVFTESSVMRDANAVQMLLDSCRRCYWVIREKDSVNTFSLQETPRPVGEVNALVDELLVVIELLLGGAAPSVAPDDVRCLIGFLVDCPQPNQVARVLHLIYRLVVQPNTSRAHTFAESFLS
;
A
#
# COMPACT_ATOMS: atom_id res chain seq x y z
N MET A 1 18.57 -28.21 5.28
CA MET A 1 17.13 -28.05 4.99
C MET A 1 16.90 -26.61 4.62
N THR A 2 16.68 -26.33 3.34
CA THR A 2 16.39 -24.98 2.83
C THR A 2 15.02 -24.54 3.33
N GLN A 3 14.98 -23.72 4.38
CA GLN A 3 13.76 -23.00 4.74
C GLN A 3 13.38 -22.12 3.54
N THR A 4 12.23 -22.39 2.92
CA THR A 4 11.61 -21.46 1.99
C THR A 4 11.27 -20.19 2.79
N PRO A 5 11.83 -19.02 2.47
CA PRO A 5 11.71 -17.81 3.30
C PRO A 5 10.30 -17.20 3.27
N ILE A 6 9.45 -17.69 2.37
CA ILE A 6 8.04 -17.33 2.20
C ILE A 6 7.25 -18.66 2.13
N SER A 7 6.19 -18.79 2.92
CA SER A 7 5.37 -20.02 2.96
C SER A 7 4.69 -20.37 1.62
N ALA A 8 4.48 -21.67 1.36
CA ALA A 8 3.86 -22.16 0.13
C ALA A 8 2.43 -21.62 -0.12
N GLU A 9 1.72 -21.22 0.94
CA GLU A 9 0.40 -20.58 0.86
C GLU A 9 0.46 -19.19 0.20
N VAL A 10 1.57 -18.46 0.35
CA VAL A 10 1.83 -17.20 -0.38
C VAL A 10 2.24 -17.49 -1.84
N GLN A 11 2.89 -18.62 -2.07
CA GLN A 11 3.31 -19.10 -3.40
C GLN A 11 2.13 -19.53 -4.29
N GLN A 12 1.00 -19.92 -3.70
CA GLN A 12 -0.23 -20.27 -4.42
C GLN A 12 -0.96 -19.04 -5.00
N ALA A 13 -0.70 -17.84 -4.45
CA ALA A 13 -1.08 -16.58 -5.06
C ALA A 13 -0.06 -16.17 -6.12
N ARG A 14 -0.02 -16.91 -7.25
CA ARG A 14 0.75 -16.57 -8.46
C ARG A 14 0.18 -15.33 -9.17
N LEU A 15 0.11 -14.20 -8.47
CA LEU A 15 0.22 -12.90 -9.10
C LEU A 15 1.71 -12.58 -9.06
N SER A 16 2.36 -12.63 -10.22
CA SER A 16 3.64 -11.97 -10.44
C SER A 16 3.48 -10.54 -9.95
N LEU A 17 3.93 -10.29 -8.72
CA LEU A 17 4.02 -8.96 -8.16
C LEU A 17 5.24 -8.34 -8.84
N MET A 18 5.15 -8.10 -10.16
CA MET A 18 6.01 -7.14 -10.83
C MET A 18 5.95 -5.92 -9.93
N VAL A 19 7.06 -5.53 -9.32
CA VAL A 19 7.15 -4.31 -8.51
C VAL A 19 6.96 -3.15 -9.48
N LYS A 20 5.71 -2.89 -9.81
CA LYS A 20 5.26 -1.79 -10.65
C LYS A 20 5.15 -0.60 -9.72
N ALA A 21 6.30 0.06 -9.59
CA ALA A 21 6.46 1.37 -9.01
C ALA A 21 5.78 1.55 -7.65
N LEU A 22 6.49 1.22 -6.56
CA LEU A 22 6.07 1.65 -5.23
C LEU A 22 6.55 3.10 -5.06
N ALA A 23 5.65 4.07 -5.21
CA ALA A 23 5.95 5.47 -4.91
C ALA A 23 5.40 5.81 -3.53
N LEU A 24 6.28 6.24 -2.63
CA LEU A 24 5.87 6.81 -1.36
C LEU A 24 5.48 8.28 -1.55
N LEU A 25 4.24 8.61 -1.23
CA LEU A 25 3.84 9.99 -0.92
C LEU A 25 4.20 10.24 0.55
N GLY A 26 5.48 10.52 0.80
CA GLY A 26 5.92 10.88 2.14
C GLY A 26 5.28 12.22 2.56
N PRO A 27 4.99 12.43 3.86
CA PRO A 27 4.77 13.78 4.36
C PRO A 27 6.00 14.61 3.96
N GLY A 28 5.81 15.81 3.42
CA GLY A 28 6.91 16.66 2.97
C GLY A 28 7.85 16.98 4.13
N GLU A 29 8.84 16.12 4.37
CA GLU A 29 9.87 16.36 5.36
C GLU A 29 10.57 17.65 4.94
N SER A 30 10.69 18.63 5.83
CA SER A 30 11.31 19.91 5.49
C SER A 30 12.81 19.81 5.18
N ARG A 31 13.42 18.63 5.43
CA ARG A 31 14.86 18.37 5.32
C ARG A 31 15.11 16.96 4.78
N TRP A 32 16.34 16.72 4.32
CA TRP A 32 16.80 15.41 3.92
C TRP A 32 16.91 14.45 5.14
N PRO A 33 16.31 13.24 5.12
CA PRO A 33 16.30 12.35 6.27
C PRO A 33 17.66 11.71 6.58
N PHE A 34 18.47 11.44 5.56
CA PHE A 34 19.68 10.60 5.68
C PHE A 34 20.94 11.43 5.97
N THR A 35 20.87 12.35 6.93
CA THR A 35 21.99 13.26 7.24
C THR A 35 23.17 12.57 7.94
N ASN A 36 22.90 11.50 8.69
CA ASN A 36 23.89 10.72 9.43
C ASN A 36 24.21 9.37 8.77
N GLY A 37 23.88 9.25 7.48
CA GLY A 37 23.87 7.96 6.77
C GLY A 37 22.47 7.37 6.67
N TYR A 38 22.39 6.15 6.14
CA TYR A 38 21.14 5.38 6.04
C TYR A 38 21.45 3.90 6.04
N ALA A 39 20.41 3.10 6.30
CA ALA A 39 20.41 1.68 5.99
C ALA A 39 19.15 1.33 5.19
N PHE A 40 19.30 0.37 4.28
CA PHE A 40 18.23 -0.24 3.50
C PHE A 40 18.37 -1.75 3.64
N ALA A 41 17.29 -2.47 3.94
CA ALA A 41 17.33 -3.93 4.03
C ALA A 41 16.05 -4.54 3.46
N THR A 42 16.20 -5.61 2.68
CA THR A 42 15.05 -6.35 2.14
C THR A 42 15.39 -7.78 1.73
N TRP A 43 14.39 -8.65 1.83
CA TRP A 43 14.42 -9.95 1.15
C TRP A 43 14.00 -9.75 -0.31
N ILE A 44 14.68 -10.40 -1.25
CA ILE A 44 14.39 -10.26 -2.67
C ILE A 44 14.64 -11.56 -3.42
N TYR A 45 13.71 -11.94 -4.30
CA TYR A 45 13.88 -12.98 -5.30
C TYR A 45 13.84 -12.36 -6.68
N ILE A 46 14.98 -12.30 -7.35
CA ILE A 46 15.07 -11.65 -8.66
C ILE A 46 14.69 -12.66 -9.73
N GLU A 47 13.60 -12.44 -10.46
CA GLU A 47 13.19 -13.33 -11.55
C GLU A 47 14.11 -13.17 -12.77
N SER A 48 14.37 -11.92 -13.16
CA SER A 48 15.16 -11.56 -14.33
C SER A 48 15.79 -10.17 -14.18
N PHE A 49 17.02 -10.03 -14.68
CA PHE A 49 17.68 -8.73 -14.85
C PHE A 49 17.39 -8.10 -16.23
N ALA A 50 16.86 -8.89 -17.18
CA ALA A 50 16.53 -8.47 -18.53
C ALA A 50 15.05 -8.07 -18.66
N ASP A 51 14.77 -7.14 -19.58
CA ASP A 51 13.42 -6.71 -19.95
C ASP A 51 12.71 -7.81 -20.76
N THR A 52 12.08 -8.76 -20.05
CA THR A 52 11.33 -9.88 -20.66
C THR A 52 10.06 -9.40 -21.38
N LEU A 53 9.51 -8.24 -21.00
CA LEU A 53 8.35 -7.65 -21.67
C LEU A 53 8.68 -7.27 -23.12
N ASN A 54 9.87 -6.74 -23.37
CA ASN A 54 10.30 -6.41 -24.73
C ASN A 54 10.68 -7.63 -25.55
N THR A 55 11.20 -8.71 -24.98
CA THR A 55 11.50 -9.90 -25.79
C THR A 55 10.21 -10.48 -26.38
N ALA A 56 9.13 -10.48 -25.60
CA ALA A 56 7.81 -10.91 -26.07
C ALA A 56 7.15 -9.90 -27.02
N THR A 57 7.26 -8.59 -26.76
CA THR A 57 6.65 -7.54 -27.59
C THR A 57 7.41 -7.35 -28.90
N ALA A 58 8.75 -7.36 -28.87
CA ALA A 58 9.58 -7.35 -30.06
C ALA A 58 9.45 -8.66 -30.84
N ALA A 59 9.33 -9.83 -30.19
CA ALA A 59 9.03 -11.07 -30.90
C ALA A 59 7.64 -11.04 -31.57
N ALA A 60 6.64 -10.43 -30.92
CA ALA A 60 5.30 -10.23 -31.48
C ALA A 60 5.28 -9.21 -32.63
N GLU A 61 6.02 -8.11 -32.52
CA GLU A 61 6.18 -7.11 -33.59
C GLU A 61 7.02 -7.64 -34.75
N ILE A 62 8.05 -8.45 -34.50
CA ILE A 62 8.83 -9.15 -35.52
C ILE A 62 7.94 -10.20 -36.21
N ALA A 63 7.12 -10.96 -35.47
CA ALA A 63 6.14 -11.89 -36.03
C ALA A 63 5.08 -11.16 -36.88
N ALA A 64 4.61 -10.00 -36.43
CA ALA A 64 3.67 -9.15 -37.18
C ALA A 64 4.31 -8.51 -38.43
N ALA A 65 5.55 -8.05 -38.35
CA ALA A 65 6.28 -7.44 -39.45
C ALA A 65 6.71 -8.46 -40.51
N THR A 66 7.09 -9.68 -40.09
CA THR A 66 7.38 -10.80 -41.00
C THR A 66 6.12 -11.35 -41.67
N ALA A 67 4.97 -11.30 -40.99
CA ALA A 67 3.67 -11.60 -41.61
C ALA A 67 3.23 -10.51 -42.61
N ALA A 68 3.60 -9.25 -42.39
CA ALA A 68 3.23 -8.11 -43.23
C ALA A 68 4.11 -7.91 -44.48
N THR A 69 5.28 -8.56 -44.56
CA THR A 69 6.25 -8.35 -45.66
C THR A 69 6.64 -9.65 -46.35
N SER A 70 5.67 -10.37 -46.90
CA SER A 70 5.94 -11.32 -47.99
C SER A 70 6.26 -10.54 -49.27
N GLY A 71 7.53 -10.13 -49.44
CA GLY A 71 7.94 -9.36 -50.62
C GLY A 71 9.39 -8.91 -50.61
N LYS A 72 10.32 -9.87 -50.73
CA LYS A 72 11.73 -9.73 -51.18
C LYS A 72 12.43 -8.38 -50.84
N SER A 73 13.10 -8.32 -49.69
CA SER A 73 14.34 -7.53 -49.56
C SER A 73 15.28 -8.16 -48.52
N SER A 74 16.59 -8.02 -48.74
CA SER A 74 17.66 -8.85 -48.16
C SER A 74 17.93 -8.55 -46.67
N ALA A 75 18.24 -9.61 -45.92
CA ALA A 75 18.49 -9.61 -44.46
C ALA A 75 19.59 -8.64 -43.97
N MET A 76 20.40 -8.07 -44.86
CA MET A 76 21.54 -7.22 -44.52
C MET A 76 21.14 -5.78 -44.14
N SER A 77 20.02 -5.25 -44.67
CA SER A 77 19.55 -3.89 -44.35
C SER A 77 18.72 -3.82 -43.05
N ALA A 78 18.08 -4.93 -42.66
CA ALA A 78 17.34 -5.04 -41.40
C ALA A 78 18.27 -5.12 -40.18
N ALA A 79 19.40 -5.83 -40.29
CA ALA A 79 20.40 -5.94 -39.23
C ALA A 79 21.15 -4.61 -38.99
N ALA A 80 21.39 -3.82 -40.04
CA ALA A 80 22.00 -2.49 -39.94
C ALA A 80 21.04 -1.45 -39.34
N ALA A 81 19.74 -1.50 -39.65
CA ALA A 81 18.73 -0.67 -39.01
C ALA A 81 18.50 -1.05 -37.53
N ALA A 82 18.53 -2.35 -37.21
CA ALA A 82 18.50 -2.83 -35.83
C ALA A 82 19.77 -2.43 -35.04
N SER A 83 20.93 -2.39 -35.70
CA SER A 83 22.19 -1.94 -35.09
C SER A 83 22.27 -0.41 -34.95
N ALA A 84 21.65 0.35 -35.85
CA ALA A 84 21.56 1.80 -35.77
C ALA A 84 20.59 2.28 -34.67
N LEU A 85 19.51 1.54 -34.40
CA LEU A 85 18.67 1.75 -33.21
C LEU A 85 19.31 1.23 -31.91
N ALA A 86 20.25 0.28 -31.99
CA ALA A 86 21.05 -0.18 -30.85
C ALA A 86 22.19 0.79 -30.47
N GLY A 87 22.39 1.87 -31.23
CA GLY A 87 23.49 2.84 -31.07
C GLY A 87 23.31 3.96 -30.04
N GLU A 88 22.15 4.05 -29.37
CA GLU A 88 21.92 4.93 -28.21
C GLU A 88 21.36 4.08 -27.06
N GLY A 89 22.16 3.09 -26.65
CA GLY A 89 21.78 2.01 -25.74
C GLY A 89 21.40 2.49 -24.34
N THR A 90 20.09 2.57 -24.06
CA THR A 90 19.59 2.57 -22.68
C THR A 90 19.54 1.12 -22.20
N THR A 91 20.66 0.64 -21.67
CA THR A 91 20.75 -0.65 -20.98
C THR A 91 19.63 -0.73 -19.93
N HIS A 92 18.84 -1.81 -19.93
CA HIS A 92 17.83 -2.04 -18.88
C HIS A 92 18.56 -2.15 -17.54
N MET A 93 18.40 -1.13 -16.69
CA MET A 93 19.05 -0.99 -15.39
C MET A 93 17.97 -0.87 -14.30
N PRO A 94 17.36 -2.00 -13.90
CA PRO A 94 16.25 -1.97 -12.97
C PRO A 94 16.71 -1.48 -11.60
N ARG A 95 15.89 -0.67 -10.94
CA ARG A 95 16.26 -0.03 -9.68
C ARG A 95 15.76 -0.82 -8.49
N LEU A 96 16.63 -1.07 -7.53
CA LEU A 96 16.23 -1.55 -6.22
C LEU A 96 15.49 -0.43 -5.47
N PHE A 97 16.10 0.76 -5.40
CA PHE A 97 15.44 1.96 -4.87
C PHE A 97 15.99 3.26 -5.49
N SER A 98 15.20 4.33 -5.38
CA SER A 98 15.57 5.72 -5.68
C SER A 98 15.04 6.64 -4.58
N PHE A 99 15.93 7.30 -3.86
CA PHE A 99 15.62 8.36 -2.90
C PHE A 99 16.11 9.68 -3.46
N LEU A 100 15.20 10.55 -3.88
CA LEU A 100 15.53 11.75 -4.63
C LEU A 100 14.77 12.96 -4.08
N SER A 101 15.42 14.11 -4.11
CA SER A 101 14.78 15.41 -3.98
C SER A 101 14.11 15.83 -5.28
N ALA A 102 13.30 16.90 -5.24
CA ALA A 102 12.62 17.46 -6.41
C ALA A 102 13.59 17.85 -7.55
N ASP A 103 14.81 18.25 -7.18
CA ASP A 103 15.87 18.63 -8.12
C ASP A 103 16.72 17.42 -8.59
N ASN A 104 16.21 16.19 -8.39
CA ASN A 104 16.87 14.94 -8.75
C ASN A 104 18.26 14.76 -8.11
N GLN A 105 18.46 15.36 -6.93
CA GLN A 105 19.61 15.09 -6.06
C GLN A 105 19.25 13.98 -5.09
N GLY A 106 20.12 13.00 -4.90
CA GLY A 106 19.75 11.83 -4.12
C GLY A 106 20.60 10.61 -4.42
N ILE A 107 20.06 9.45 -4.03
CA ILE A 107 20.71 8.15 -4.02
C ILE A 107 19.85 7.18 -4.79
N GLU A 108 20.45 6.39 -5.67
CA GLU A 108 19.77 5.34 -6.38
C GLU A 108 20.61 4.07 -6.32
N ALA A 109 19.98 2.94 -6.01
CA ALA A 109 20.60 1.62 -6.12
C ALA A 109 19.95 0.89 -7.29
N ASN A 110 20.74 0.44 -8.25
CA ASN A 110 20.26 -0.21 -9.46
C ASN A 110 21.12 -1.43 -9.84
N PHE A 111 20.58 -2.31 -10.67
CA PHE A 111 21.33 -3.45 -11.17
C PHE A 111 21.88 -3.15 -12.56
N HIS A 112 23.19 -3.23 -12.70
CA HIS A 112 23.87 -3.28 -14.00
C HIS A 112 24.17 -4.74 -14.32
N ALA A 113 23.39 -5.31 -15.24
CA ALA A 113 23.30 -6.76 -15.39
C ALA A 113 22.98 -7.41 -14.03
N GLN A 114 23.92 -8.17 -13.46
CA GLN A 114 23.75 -8.90 -12.20
C GLN A 114 24.42 -8.23 -10.99
N PHE A 115 25.01 -7.06 -11.16
CA PHE A 115 25.78 -6.37 -10.13
C PHE A 115 25.01 -5.17 -9.60
N LEU A 116 25.01 -5.00 -8.28
CA LEU A 116 24.39 -3.85 -7.63
C LEU A 116 25.32 -2.64 -7.74
N VAL A 117 24.76 -1.51 -8.17
CA VAL A 117 25.45 -0.24 -8.34
C VAL A 117 24.70 0.83 -7.55
N VAL A 118 25.43 1.60 -6.75
CA VAL A 118 24.90 2.76 -6.03
C VAL A 118 25.39 4.02 -6.72
N GLU A 119 24.45 4.85 -7.15
CA GLU A 119 24.69 6.14 -7.76
C GLU A 119 24.21 7.27 -6.85
N CYS A 120 24.98 8.36 -6.77
CA CYS A 120 24.55 9.58 -6.09
C CYS A 120 24.72 10.80 -7.00
N GLY A 121 23.70 11.66 -7.05
CA GLY A 121 23.67 12.88 -7.85
C GLY A 121 23.54 14.13 -6.99
N SER A 122 24.35 15.17 -7.28
CA SER A 122 24.32 16.46 -6.56
C SER A 122 23.65 17.61 -7.34
N GLY A 123 22.97 17.33 -8.45
CA GLY A 123 22.31 18.34 -9.29
C GLY A 123 23.25 19.20 -10.14
N LYS A 124 24.54 19.32 -9.79
CA LYS A 124 25.57 20.07 -10.54
C LYS A 124 26.32 19.22 -11.59
N GLY A 125 25.71 18.13 -12.07
CA GLY A 125 26.34 17.20 -13.02
C GLY A 125 27.41 16.26 -12.44
N LYS A 126 27.91 16.50 -11.22
CA LYS A 126 28.80 15.56 -10.51
C LYS A 126 27.99 14.36 -9.99
N LYS A 127 28.32 13.18 -10.51
CA LYS A 127 27.78 11.88 -10.07
C LYS A 127 28.90 11.04 -9.49
N ALA A 128 28.63 10.41 -8.34
CA ALA A 128 29.46 9.35 -7.80
C ALA A 128 28.76 8.02 -8.07
N SER A 129 29.48 7.00 -8.53
CA SER A 129 28.96 5.65 -8.71
C SER A 129 29.89 4.64 -8.08
N LEU A 130 29.31 3.61 -7.48
CA LEU A 130 30.04 2.50 -6.88
C LEU A 130 29.43 1.19 -7.33
N HIS A 131 30.26 0.33 -7.92
CA HIS A 131 29.87 -1.01 -8.35
C HIS A 131 30.31 -2.00 -7.29
N PHE A 132 29.38 -2.77 -6.74
CA PHE A 132 29.70 -3.90 -5.88
C PHE A 132 30.09 -5.12 -6.71
N THR A 133 30.93 -5.97 -6.14
CA THR A 133 31.48 -7.15 -6.81
C THR A 133 30.59 -8.39 -6.69
N HIS A 134 29.55 -8.35 -5.86
CA HIS A 134 28.61 -9.46 -5.73
C HIS A 134 27.77 -9.63 -7.00
N ALA A 135 27.82 -10.82 -7.60
CA ALA A 135 27.00 -11.20 -8.74
C ALA A 135 25.73 -11.91 -8.27
N SER A 136 24.61 -11.19 -8.24
CA SER A 136 23.30 -11.76 -7.86
C SER A 136 22.79 -12.70 -8.97
N LYS A 137 22.33 -13.90 -8.60
CA LYS A 137 21.78 -14.86 -9.55
C LYS A 137 20.26 -14.66 -9.68
N PRO A 138 19.69 -14.78 -10.88
CA PRO A 138 18.24 -14.85 -11.01
C PRO A 138 17.72 -16.14 -10.37
N GLN A 139 16.43 -16.16 -10.05
CA GLN A 139 15.71 -17.28 -9.48
C GLN A 139 16.27 -17.77 -8.13
N HIS A 140 16.75 -16.83 -7.33
CA HIS A 140 17.30 -17.11 -6.00
C HIS A 140 16.87 -16.02 -5.02
N TYR A 141 16.51 -16.41 -3.79
CA TYR A 141 16.25 -15.46 -2.72
C TYR A 141 17.57 -14.98 -2.14
N TYR A 142 17.65 -13.68 -1.91
CA TYR A 142 18.72 -13.00 -1.19
C TYR A 142 18.12 -12.14 -0.10
N PHE A 143 18.82 -12.01 1.02
CA PHE A 143 18.68 -10.81 1.85
C PHE A 143 19.75 -9.80 1.42
N ILE A 144 19.32 -8.62 0.98
CA ILE A 144 20.21 -7.52 0.60
C ILE A 144 20.11 -6.43 1.65
N GLY A 145 21.25 -6.11 2.27
CA GLY A 145 21.43 -4.95 3.13
C GLY A 145 22.40 -3.95 2.52
N LEU A 146 22.06 -2.66 2.55
CA LEU A 146 22.92 -1.56 2.14
C LEU A 146 23.02 -0.56 3.28
N GLU A 147 24.24 -0.19 3.65
CA GLU A 147 24.48 0.89 4.62
C GLU A 147 25.39 1.95 4.03
N HIS A 148 25.08 3.20 4.32
CA HIS A 148 25.95 4.33 4.09
C HIS A 148 26.33 4.95 5.43
N THR A 149 27.63 5.05 5.69
CA THR A 149 28.16 5.75 6.86
C THR A 149 28.68 7.11 6.42
N CYS A 150 28.31 8.17 7.14
CA CYS A 150 28.86 9.52 6.95
C CYS A 150 29.48 10.00 8.27
N LYS A 151 30.82 9.90 8.41
CA LYS A 151 31.54 10.43 9.57
C LYS A 151 32.09 11.82 9.26
N GLN A 152 31.57 12.85 9.93
CA GLN A 152 32.19 14.16 9.93
C GLN A 152 33.36 14.16 10.92
N SER A 153 34.61 14.13 10.41
CA SER A 153 35.79 14.26 11.26
C SER A 153 36.00 15.70 11.70
N LEU A 154 36.39 15.90 12.96
CA LEU A 154 36.83 17.18 13.52
C LEU A 154 38.02 17.81 12.76
N LEU A 155 38.78 16.99 12.00
CA LEU A 155 39.89 17.42 11.14
C LEU A 155 39.50 17.72 9.68
N GLY A 156 38.20 17.76 9.34
CA GLY A 156 37.72 18.21 8.03
C GLY A 156 37.75 17.20 6.89
N LYS A 157 38.28 15.97 7.09
CA LYS A 157 38.06 14.84 6.16
C LYS A 157 36.81 14.08 6.55
N ALA A 158 35.75 14.23 5.76
CA ALA A 158 34.58 13.36 5.89
C ALA A 158 34.94 11.97 5.35
N GLU A 159 34.88 10.94 6.19
CA GLU A 159 34.99 9.54 5.74
C GLU A 159 33.57 9.03 5.48
N SER A 160 33.33 8.68 4.23
CA SER A 160 32.04 8.21 3.74
C SER A 160 32.23 6.84 3.10
N GLU A 161 31.50 5.84 3.57
CA GLU A 161 31.63 4.45 3.15
C GLU A 161 30.27 3.84 2.81
N LEU A 162 30.24 3.00 1.78
CA LEU A 162 29.12 2.11 1.46
C LEU A 162 29.46 0.68 1.84
N ARG A 163 28.50 -0.01 2.45
CA ARG A 163 28.59 -1.42 2.85
C ARG A 163 27.45 -2.21 2.25
N LEU A 164 27.78 -3.32 1.61
CA LEU A 164 26.84 -4.31 1.10
C LEU A 164 26.85 -5.53 2.01
N TYR A 165 25.67 -5.95 2.43
CA TYR A 165 25.42 -7.17 3.17
C TYR A 165 24.61 -8.12 2.30
N ILE A 166 25.01 -9.39 2.29
CA ILE A 166 24.31 -10.47 1.59
C ILE A 166 24.01 -11.55 2.64
N ASP A 167 22.74 -11.94 2.74
CA ASP A 167 22.27 -12.97 3.68
C ASP A 167 22.68 -12.66 5.13
N GLY A 168 22.61 -11.37 5.49
CA GLY A 168 22.90 -10.85 6.82
C GLY A 168 24.40 -10.63 7.11
N SER A 169 25.29 -11.11 6.24
CA SER A 169 26.74 -10.99 6.42
C SER A 169 27.33 -9.84 5.62
N LEU A 170 28.29 -9.10 6.18
CA LEU A 170 29.00 -8.04 5.46
C LEU A 170 29.80 -8.66 4.32
N TYR A 171 29.45 -8.33 3.09
CA TYR A 171 30.09 -8.84 1.89
C TYR A 171 31.23 -7.92 1.43
N GLU A 172 30.95 -6.62 1.32
CA GLU A 172 31.91 -5.65 0.79
C GLU A 172 31.72 -4.26 1.44
N SER A 173 32.82 -3.56 1.73
CA SER A 173 32.85 -2.18 2.24
C SER A 173 33.80 -1.35 1.38
N ARG A 174 33.33 -0.20 0.89
CA ARG A 174 34.11 0.65 -0.02
C ARG A 174 33.92 2.14 0.31
N PRO A 175 35.00 2.95 0.22
CA PRO A 175 34.87 4.40 0.26
C PRO A 175 33.94 4.90 -0.85
N PHE A 176 33.06 5.83 -0.51
CA PHE A 176 32.10 6.40 -1.44
C PHE A 176 31.86 7.87 -1.14
N ASP A 177 32.12 8.75 -2.10
CA ASP A 177 31.91 10.18 -1.93
C ASP A 177 30.42 10.52 -1.98
N PHE A 178 29.83 10.75 -0.81
CA PHE A 178 28.44 11.14 -0.70
C PHE A 178 28.28 12.67 -0.69
N PRO A 179 27.68 13.29 -1.71
CA PRO A 179 27.42 14.72 -1.72
C PRO A 179 26.40 15.11 -0.64
N ARG A 180 26.61 16.26 -0.02
CA ARG A 180 25.64 16.84 0.91
C ARG A 180 24.39 17.27 0.14
N ILE A 181 23.26 16.63 0.43
CA ILE A 181 21.95 16.99 -0.13
C ILE A 181 21.28 17.95 0.84
N SER A 182 20.94 19.15 0.36
CA SER A 182 20.30 20.20 1.15
C SER A 182 18.78 20.26 0.97
N LYS A 183 18.28 19.69 -0.14
CA LYS A 183 16.86 19.68 -0.48
C LYS A 183 16.15 18.52 0.21
N PRO A 184 14.86 18.69 0.56
CA PRO A 184 14.07 17.64 1.17
C PRO A 184 13.89 16.44 0.23
N LEU A 185 13.64 15.27 0.82
CA LEU A 185 13.25 14.09 0.06
C LEU A 185 11.88 14.34 -0.59
N ALA A 186 11.80 14.15 -1.90
CA ALA A 186 10.56 14.33 -2.66
C ALA A 186 10.03 13.00 -3.21
N PHE A 187 10.93 12.08 -3.53
CA PHE A 187 10.59 10.79 -4.14
C PHE A 187 11.31 9.67 -3.42
N CYS A 188 10.55 8.65 -3.03
CA CYS A 188 11.05 7.36 -2.60
C CYS A 188 10.37 6.30 -3.46
N CYS A 189 11.13 5.79 -4.44
CA CYS A 189 10.66 4.78 -5.38
C CYS A 189 11.38 3.45 -5.09
N ILE A 190 10.63 2.35 -5.03
CA ILE A 190 11.20 1.00 -4.93
C ILE A 190 10.87 0.22 -6.22
N GLY A 191 11.83 -0.56 -6.70
CA GLY A 191 11.64 -1.44 -7.85
C GLY A 191 11.55 -0.73 -9.21
N THR A 192 11.72 0.59 -9.29
CA THR A 192 11.65 1.34 -10.56
C THR A 192 12.31 2.72 -10.43
N ASN A 193 12.52 3.38 -11.56
CA ASN A 193 12.77 4.82 -11.62
C ASN A 193 11.51 5.67 -11.43
N PRO A 194 11.65 6.91 -10.90
CA PRO A 194 10.56 7.87 -10.82
C PRO A 194 9.90 8.15 -12.19
N PRO A 195 8.59 8.46 -12.23
CA PRO A 195 7.88 8.75 -13.48
C PRO A 195 8.45 9.96 -14.23
N PRO A 196 8.46 9.94 -15.58
CA PRO A 196 8.96 11.06 -16.41
C PRO A 196 8.21 12.38 -16.16
N THR A 197 6.93 12.32 -15.81
CA THR A 197 6.07 13.48 -15.54
C THR A 197 6.37 14.20 -14.21
N MET A 198 7.06 13.55 -13.27
CA MET A 198 7.31 14.09 -11.93
C MET A 198 8.72 14.67 -11.76
N ALA A 199 9.64 14.33 -12.65
CA ALA A 199 11.00 14.85 -12.64
C ALA A 199 11.18 15.78 -13.85
N GLY A 200 10.97 17.09 -13.65
CA GLY A 200 10.94 18.14 -14.68
C GLY A 200 12.17 18.30 -15.59
N LEU A 201 13.14 17.36 -15.54
CA LEU A 201 14.34 17.29 -16.39
C LEU A 201 14.70 15.85 -16.82
N GLN A 202 13.82 14.85 -16.64
CA GLN A 202 14.07 13.43 -17.02
C GLN A 202 13.49 13.05 -18.39
N GLN A 203 13.46 13.98 -19.35
CA GLN A 203 12.82 13.82 -20.68
C GLN A 203 13.37 12.68 -21.58
N ARG A 204 14.35 11.87 -21.11
CA ARG A 204 14.99 10.82 -21.92
C ARG A 204 15.13 9.44 -21.26
N ARG A 205 14.67 9.21 -20.02
CA ARG A 205 14.83 7.89 -19.37
C ARG A 205 13.53 7.08 -19.37
N ARG A 206 13.58 5.94 -20.08
CA ARG A 206 12.54 4.90 -20.12
C ARG A 206 12.24 4.37 -18.70
N GLN A 207 11.00 3.98 -18.42
CA GLN A 207 10.68 3.23 -17.18
C GLN A 207 11.41 1.89 -17.18
N CYS A 208 12.02 1.53 -16.05
CA CYS A 208 12.87 0.36 -15.90
C CYS A 208 12.47 -0.42 -14.63
N PRO A 209 11.39 -1.20 -14.70
CA PRO A 209 10.89 -1.96 -13.55
C PRO A 209 11.80 -3.14 -13.23
N LEU A 210 11.92 -3.44 -11.93
CA LEU A 210 12.58 -4.62 -11.41
C LEU A 210 11.60 -5.80 -11.40
N PHE A 211 12.00 -6.88 -12.06
CA PHE A 211 11.26 -8.14 -12.06
C PHE A 211 11.75 -9.00 -10.90
N ALA A 212 11.18 -8.75 -9.72
CA ALA A 212 11.53 -9.45 -8.51
C ALA A 212 10.33 -9.54 -7.57
N GLU A 213 10.29 -10.60 -6.76
CA GLU A 213 9.49 -10.62 -5.55
C GLU A 213 10.28 -9.96 -4.42
N MET A 214 9.63 -9.14 -3.61
CA MET A 214 10.26 -8.49 -2.46
C MET A 214 9.53 -8.88 -1.18
N GLY A 215 10.31 -9.15 -0.15
CA GLY A 215 9.83 -9.23 1.22
C GLY A 215 9.68 -7.85 1.85
N PRO A 216 9.76 -7.75 3.18
CA PRO A 216 9.66 -6.48 3.87
C PRO A 216 10.83 -5.58 3.49
N ILE A 217 10.57 -4.28 3.38
CA ILE A 217 11.56 -3.26 3.01
C ILE A 217 11.72 -2.33 4.20
N TYR A 218 12.89 -2.38 4.82
CA TYR A 218 13.28 -1.52 5.93
C TYR A 218 14.14 -0.38 5.42
N ILE A 219 13.76 0.86 5.75
CA ILE A 219 14.54 2.05 5.46
C ILE A 219 14.84 2.75 6.78
N PHE A 220 16.10 2.99 7.09
CA PHE A 220 16.56 3.58 8.35
C PHE A 220 17.22 4.95 8.12
N LYS A 221 17.08 5.87 9.08
CA LYS A 221 17.73 7.20 9.05
C LYS A 221 19.20 7.17 9.50
N GLU A 222 19.71 6.00 9.85
CA GLU A 222 21.06 5.75 10.32
C GLU A 222 21.47 4.29 10.03
N ILE A 223 22.74 3.97 10.29
CA ILE A 223 23.25 2.60 10.17
C ILE A 223 22.71 1.73 11.32
N ILE A 224 22.46 0.45 11.06
CA ILE A 224 21.98 -0.51 12.06
C ILE A 224 23.08 -1.46 12.53
N GLY A 225 24.13 -1.62 11.73
CA GLY A 225 25.30 -2.45 12.02
C GLY A 225 25.12 -3.93 11.69
N PRO A 226 26.23 -4.69 11.69
CA PRO A 226 26.26 -6.08 11.22
C PRO A 226 25.39 -7.02 12.06
N GLU A 227 25.32 -6.83 13.37
CA GLU A 227 24.53 -7.70 14.27
C GLU A 227 23.04 -7.60 13.96
N ARG A 228 22.51 -6.38 13.85
CA ARG A 228 21.09 -6.16 13.54
C ARG A 228 20.76 -6.59 12.12
N MET A 229 21.68 -6.40 11.18
CA MET A 229 21.54 -6.86 9.79
C MET A 229 21.45 -8.39 9.72
N ALA A 230 22.30 -9.11 10.47
CA ALA A 230 22.27 -10.57 10.56
C ALA A 230 20.96 -11.07 11.19
N ARG A 231 20.51 -10.42 12.26
CA ARG A 231 19.24 -10.76 12.93
C ARG A 231 18.03 -10.51 12.02
N LEU A 232 18.01 -9.40 11.28
CA LEU A 232 17.00 -9.12 10.26
C LEU A 232 16.95 -10.19 9.16
N ALA A 233 18.11 -10.64 8.68
CA ALA A 233 18.18 -11.73 7.73
C ALA A 233 17.63 -13.03 8.35
N SER A 234 18.09 -13.41 9.54
CA SER A 234 17.66 -14.65 10.21
C SER A 234 16.16 -14.70 10.53
N ARG A 235 15.52 -13.54 10.73
CA ARG A 235 14.07 -13.43 10.98
C ARG A 235 13.21 -13.91 9.80
N GLY A 236 13.73 -13.85 8.57
CA GLY A 236 13.00 -14.20 7.36
C GLY A 236 12.07 -13.10 6.83
N GLY A 237 11.42 -13.37 5.70
CA GLY A 237 10.62 -12.39 4.95
C GLY A 237 9.14 -12.32 5.33
N ASP A 238 8.69 -13.19 6.23
CA ASP A 238 7.26 -13.39 6.49
C ASP A 238 6.77 -12.82 7.83
N VAL A 239 7.69 -12.40 8.69
CA VAL A 239 7.39 -11.98 10.07
C VAL A 239 6.97 -10.51 10.10
N LEU A 240 5.75 -10.25 10.57
CA LEU A 240 5.26 -8.90 10.82
C LEU A 240 5.95 -8.27 12.04
N PRO A 241 6.25 -6.96 12.01
CA PRO A 241 6.83 -6.27 13.14
C PRO A 241 5.83 -6.14 14.30
N SER A 242 6.31 -6.05 15.53
CA SER A 242 5.47 -5.87 16.72
C SER A 242 4.97 -4.44 16.95
N PHE A 243 5.19 -3.52 16.01
CA PHE A 243 4.82 -2.11 16.10
C PHE A 243 3.94 -1.67 14.92
N GLY A 244 3.31 -0.49 15.05
CA GLY A 244 2.54 0.15 13.99
C GLY A 244 1.41 -0.74 13.44
N ASN A 245 1.18 -0.66 12.12
CA ASN A 245 0.15 -1.45 11.42
C ASN A 245 0.50 -2.95 11.30
N GLY A 246 1.73 -3.36 11.65
CA GLY A 246 2.13 -4.77 11.70
C GLY A 246 1.85 -5.44 13.05
N ALA A 247 1.53 -4.66 14.09
CA ALA A 247 1.25 -5.17 15.42
C ALA A 247 -0.03 -6.03 15.43
N GLY A 248 0.14 -7.35 15.33
CA GLY A 248 -0.92 -8.33 15.54
C GLY A 248 -1.33 -8.46 17.01
N LEU A 249 -2.42 -9.19 17.27
CA LEU A 249 -2.81 -9.58 18.62
C LEU A 249 -1.66 -10.39 19.28
N PRO A 250 -1.47 -10.29 20.61
CA PRO A 250 -0.43 -11.05 21.30
C PRO A 250 -0.64 -12.56 21.04
N TRP A 251 0.32 -13.17 20.37
CA TRP A 251 0.31 -14.59 20.03
C TRP A 251 0.43 -15.43 21.31
N LEU A 252 -0.54 -16.30 21.57
CA LEU A 252 -0.45 -17.34 22.59
C LEU A 252 0.30 -18.53 21.98
N ALA A 253 1.63 -18.52 22.03
CA ALA A 253 2.45 -19.59 21.45
C ALA A 253 2.31 -20.91 22.22
N SER A 254 2.00 -22.00 21.51
CA SER A 254 1.81 -23.35 22.04
C SER A 254 3.11 -24.11 22.37
N ASN A 255 4.29 -23.57 22.02
CA ASN A 255 5.60 -24.19 22.20
C ASN A 255 6.67 -23.13 22.55
N ASP A 256 7.60 -23.45 23.45
CA ASP A 256 8.68 -22.59 23.94
C ASP A 256 9.62 -22.12 22.82
N HIS A 257 9.90 -22.93 21.80
CA HIS A 257 10.75 -22.51 20.68
C HIS A 257 10.13 -21.35 19.89
N VAL A 258 8.83 -21.42 19.62
CA VAL A 258 8.09 -20.37 18.90
C VAL A 258 7.97 -19.11 19.76
N ARG A 259 7.79 -19.27 21.08
CA ARG A 259 7.81 -18.15 22.02
C ARG A 259 9.15 -17.43 22.02
N SER A 260 10.26 -18.17 22.07
CA SER A 260 11.61 -17.59 22.03
C SER A 260 11.89 -16.81 20.74
N LEU A 261 11.45 -17.32 19.59
CA LEU A 261 11.59 -16.61 18.30
C LEU A 261 10.73 -15.34 18.26
N ALA A 262 9.53 -15.38 18.82
CA ALA A 262 8.65 -14.22 18.90
C ALA A 262 9.21 -13.15 19.86
N GLU A 263 9.77 -13.55 21.00
CA GLU A 263 10.44 -12.66 21.95
C GLU A 263 11.69 -12.02 21.34
N GLU A 264 12.52 -12.80 20.64
CA GLU A 264 13.69 -12.28 19.93
C GLU A 264 13.30 -11.29 18.82
N SER A 265 12.22 -11.58 18.08
CA SER A 265 11.69 -10.67 17.06
C SER A 265 11.17 -9.37 17.69
N ALA A 266 10.44 -9.44 18.80
CA ALA A 266 9.95 -8.26 19.51
C ALA A 266 11.09 -7.42 20.10
N PHE A 267 12.14 -8.08 20.60
CA PHE A 267 13.35 -7.41 21.07
C PHE A 267 14.07 -6.70 19.92
N LEU A 268 14.24 -7.36 18.78
CA LEU A 268 14.80 -6.75 17.57
C LEU A 268 13.98 -5.53 17.12
N ASP A 269 12.66 -5.66 17.10
CA ASP A 269 11.74 -4.58 16.73
C ASP A 269 11.87 -3.36 17.65
N THR A 270 12.06 -3.59 18.95
CA THR A 270 12.31 -2.53 19.93
C THR A 270 13.63 -1.82 19.66
N GLU A 271 14.69 -2.56 19.32
CA GLU A 271 16.00 -1.98 18.99
C GLU A 271 16.02 -1.19 17.68
N LEU A 272 15.24 -1.65 16.68
CA LEU A 272 15.15 -1.03 15.37
C LEU A 272 14.21 0.18 15.33
N GLY A 273 13.19 0.20 16.19
CA GLY A 273 12.10 1.17 16.09
C GLY A 273 12.54 2.64 16.19
N GLY A 274 13.60 2.93 16.94
CA GLY A 274 14.10 4.30 17.10
C GLY A 274 14.75 4.90 15.84
N SER A 275 15.24 4.05 14.93
CA SER A 275 15.99 4.45 13.74
C SER A 275 15.26 4.18 12.42
N LEU A 276 14.20 3.37 12.47
CA LEU A 276 13.39 2.98 11.34
C LEU A 276 12.59 4.18 10.82
N HIS A 277 12.88 4.56 9.58
CA HIS A 277 12.19 5.64 8.88
C HIS A 277 10.85 5.18 8.30
N LEU A 278 10.89 4.07 7.57
CA LEU A 278 9.76 3.53 6.82
C LEU A 278 9.87 2.01 6.80
N LEU A 279 8.72 1.35 6.87
CA LEU A 279 8.62 -0.09 6.72
C LEU A 279 7.45 -0.45 5.82
N TYR A 280 7.77 -1.00 4.66
CA TYR A 280 6.80 -1.69 3.83
C TYR A 280 6.83 -3.18 4.16
N HIS A 281 5.66 -3.80 4.29
CA HIS A 281 5.55 -5.24 4.49
C HIS A 281 4.50 -5.82 3.52
N PRO A 282 4.86 -6.76 2.62
CA PRO A 282 3.94 -7.29 1.61
C PRO A 282 2.63 -7.86 2.17
N LYS A 283 2.68 -8.51 3.34
CA LYS A 283 1.48 -9.04 4.03
C LYS A 283 0.47 -7.97 4.48
N LEU A 284 0.86 -6.70 4.52
CA LEU A 284 -0.03 -5.58 4.85
C LEU A 284 -0.60 -4.92 3.58
N LEU A 285 -0.23 -5.41 2.39
CA LEU A 285 -0.77 -4.92 1.13
C LEU A 285 -2.27 -5.26 1.03
N SER A 286 -3.09 -4.22 0.86
CA SER A 286 -4.51 -4.33 0.58
C SER A 286 -4.80 -3.62 -0.74
N GLY A 287 -5.05 -4.39 -1.80
CA GLY A 287 -5.19 -3.87 -3.16
C GLY A 287 -3.89 -3.21 -3.66
N HIS A 288 -3.94 -1.89 -3.90
CA HIS A 288 -2.78 -1.11 -4.34
C HIS A 288 -2.11 -0.32 -3.21
N PHE A 289 -2.57 -0.49 -1.98
CA PHE A 289 -2.15 0.29 -0.82
C PHE A 289 -1.48 -0.60 0.21
N CYS A 290 -0.31 -0.20 0.68
CA CYS A 290 0.28 -0.77 1.88
C CYS A 290 0.50 0.35 2.89
N PRO A 291 -0.01 0.21 4.12
CA PRO A 291 0.27 1.18 5.17
C PRO A 291 1.75 1.10 5.55
N ASP A 292 2.33 2.23 5.97
CA ASP A 292 3.62 2.22 6.65
C ASP A 292 3.49 1.47 7.98
N ALA A 293 4.33 0.47 8.17
CA ALA A 293 4.39 -0.31 9.39
C ALA A 293 5.43 0.21 10.38
N SER A 294 6.10 1.35 10.11
CA SER A 294 7.05 1.95 11.06
C SER A 294 6.38 2.42 12.37
N PRO A 295 7.10 2.55 13.49
CA PRO A 295 6.55 3.04 14.75
C PRO A 295 5.99 4.46 14.67
N SER A 296 6.57 5.30 13.81
CA SER A 296 6.06 6.66 13.58
C SER A 296 4.69 6.69 12.92
N GLY A 297 4.27 5.59 12.28
CA GLY A 297 2.94 5.44 11.68
C GLY A 297 2.56 6.61 10.78
N ALA A 298 3.54 7.23 10.11
CA ALA A 298 3.29 8.41 9.31
C ALA A 298 2.17 8.07 8.31
N ALA A 299 1.31 9.04 8.00
CA ALA A 299 0.25 8.90 6.99
C ALA A 299 0.81 8.69 5.55
N ALA A 300 2.01 8.14 5.42
CA ALA A 300 2.65 7.75 4.19
C ALA A 300 2.03 6.43 3.72
N LEU A 301 1.31 6.49 2.61
CA LEU A 301 0.82 5.33 1.90
C LEU A 301 1.81 4.95 0.81
N TRP A 302 2.11 3.67 0.73
CA TRP A 302 2.77 3.10 -0.42
C TRP A 302 1.72 2.79 -1.48
N ALA A 303 1.84 3.39 -2.68
CA ALA A 303 0.95 3.13 -3.80
C ALA A 303 1.70 2.45 -4.95
N LEU A 304 1.09 1.42 -5.55
CA LEU A 304 1.55 0.79 -6.78
C LEU A 304 1.11 1.61 -8.00
N ALA A 305 2.05 2.13 -8.80
CA ALA A 305 1.74 2.84 -10.05
C ALA A 305 1.91 1.94 -11.29
N TYR A 306 0.83 1.73 -12.04
CA TYR A 306 0.88 0.99 -13.30
C TYR A 306 1.46 1.87 -14.43
N GLY A 307 2.50 1.37 -15.09
CA GLY A 307 3.03 1.96 -16.32
C GLY A 307 2.01 1.86 -17.45
N GLY A 308 1.57 3.01 -17.96
CA GLY A 308 0.67 3.13 -19.10
C GLY A 308 -0.33 4.26 -18.93
N SER A 309 0.09 5.50 -19.25
CA SER A 309 -0.74 6.69 -19.45
C SER A 309 -2.10 6.76 -18.72
N MET A 310 -2.08 6.91 -17.39
CA MET A 310 -3.05 7.76 -16.71
C MET A 310 -2.37 8.46 -15.55
N SER A 311 -2.35 9.78 -15.66
CA SER A 311 -1.92 10.76 -14.69
C SER A 311 -2.44 10.45 -13.28
N LEU A 312 -1.55 10.08 -12.37
CA LEU A 312 -1.80 10.22 -10.94
C LEU A 312 -1.57 11.69 -10.58
N LEU A 313 -2.62 12.50 -10.75
CA LEU A 313 -2.77 13.76 -10.02
C LEU A 313 -2.90 13.45 -8.51
N PRO A 314 -2.50 14.38 -7.63
CA PRO A 314 -2.05 14.09 -6.27
C PRO A 314 -3.20 13.73 -5.34
N LEU A 315 -3.11 12.57 -4.67
CA LEU A 315 -3.88 12.24 -3.47
C LEU A 315 -3.32 12.90 -2.20
N ALA A 316 -2.35 13.80 -2.34
CA ALA A 316 -1.84 14.66 -1.27
C ALA A 316 -2.90 15.62 -0.69
N THR A 317 -4.09 15.69 -1.30
CA THR A 317 -5.21 16.51 -0.83
C THR A 317 -6.01 15.86 0.31
N LEU A 318 -5.80 14.59 0.65
CA LEU A 318 -6.46 13.98 1.83
C LEU A 318 -5.74 14.28 3.15
N SER A 319 -4.43 14.52 3.11
CA SER A 319 -3.66 14.97 4.28
C SER A 319 -3.61 16.50 4.42
N SER A 320 -4.09 17.26 3.42
CA SER A 320 -4.17 18.72 3.45
C SER A 320 -5.61 19.25 3.53
N LEU A 321 -6.58 18.44 3.96
CA LEU A 321 -7.82 18.97 4.52
C LEU A 321 -7.43 19.67 5.83
N ASP A 322 -7.00 20.91 5.65
CA ASP A 322 -6.67 21.88 6.67
C ASP A 322 -7.75 21.80 7.74
N LEU A 323 -7.35 21.38 8.94
CA LEU A 323 -8.18 21.23 10.14
C LEU A 323 -8.72 22.59 10.63
N GLY A 324 -8.85 23.58 9.74
CA GLY A 324 -9.20 24.94 10.07
C GLY A 324 -9.42 25.83 8.86
N LYS A 325 -10.27 25.46 7.89
CA LYS A 325 -11.13 26.42 7.16
C LYS A 325 -12.16 25.72 6.28
N GLN A 326 -13.43 25.99 6.58
CA GLN A 326 -14.57 25.54 5.81
C GLN A 326 -14.54 26.13 4.40
N ASN A 327 -14.41 25.29 3.37
CA ASN A 327 -14.92 25.55 2.04
C ASN A 327 -15.56 24.24 1.54
N GLY A 328 -16.89 24.21 1.47
CA GLY A 328 -17.68 23.01 1.14
C GLY A 328 -17.44 22.43 -0.26
N VAL A 329 -16.63 23.07 -1.11
CA VAL A 329 -16.27 22.62 -2.46
C VAL A 329 -15.37 21.38 -2.43
N GLY A 330 -14.43 21.29 -1.48
CA GLY A 330 -13.52 20.13 -1.39
C GLY A 330 -14.22 18.84 -0.95
N ASP A 331 -15.25 18.95 -0.11
CA ASP A 331 -16.06 17.82 0.32
C ASP A 331 -16.89 17.24 -0.85
N GLU A 332 -17.45 18.09 -1.70
CA GLU A 332 -18.22 17.66 -2.88
C GLU A 332 -17.33 16.96 -3.91
N GLU A 333 -16.14 17.50 -4.17
CA GLU A 333 -15.17 16.88 -5.07
C GLU A 333 -14.69 15.51 -4.55
N LEU A 334 -14.49 15.38 -3.24
CA LEU A 334 -14.13 14.11 -2.60
C LEU A 334 -15.24 13.06 -2.73
N VAL A 335 -16.48 13.45 -2.41
CA VAL A 335 -17.65 12.58 -2.56
C VAL A 335 -17.80 12.15 -4.01
N ALA A 336 -17.69 13.08 -4.96
CA ALA A 336 -17.77 12.80 -6.39
C ALA A 336 -16.64 11.85 -6.87
N ALA A 337 -15.42 12.03 -6.37
CA ALA A 337 -14.29 11.16 -6.70
C ALA A 337 -14.52 9.72 -6.20
N ILE A 338 -15.01 9.57 -4.96
CA ILE A 338 -15.34 8.27 -4.38
C ILE A 338 -16.44 7.58 -5.20
N VAL A 339 -17.53 8.28 -5.50
CA VAL A 339 -18.64 7.74 -6.31
C VAL A 339 -18.17 7.34 -7.72
N SER A 340 -17.38 8.19 -8.37
CA SER A 340 -16.82 7.93 -9.71
C SER A 340 -15.93 6.69 -9.73
N LEU A 341 -15.11 6.51 -8.68
CA LEU A 341 -14.23 5.35 -8.56
C LEU A 341 -15.02 4.04 -8.45
N CYS A 342 -16.14 4.03 -7.74
CA CYS A 342 -17.04 2.87 -7.62
C CYS A 342 -17.69 2.51 -8.95
N GLN A 343 -18.06 3.52 -9.74
CA GLN A 343 -18.69 3.36 -11.05
C GLN A 343 -17.70 3.02 -12.16
N SER A 344 -16.39 3.18 -11.91
CA SER A 344 -15.33 2.95 -12.92
C SER A 344 -15.14 1.47 -13.27
N GLN A 345 -15.38 0.56 -12.33
CA GLN A 345 -15.11 -0.88 -12.48
C GLN A 345 -16.28 -1.61 -13.14
N LYS A 346 -16.47 -1.41 -14.45
CA LYS A 346 -17.54 -2.07 -15.22
C LYS A 346 -17.20 -3.50 -15.67
N ASN A 347 -15.91 -3.81 -15.81
CA ASN A 347 -15.46 -5.04 -16.47
C ASN A 347 -14.98 -6.14 -15.51
N ASN A 348 -14.88 -5.86 -14.20
CA ASN A 348 -14.42 -6.82 -13.20
C ASN A 348 -15.29 -6.77 -11.95
N TYR A 349 -16.27 -7.68 -11.88
CA TYR A 349 -17.24 -7.75 -10.79
C TYR A 349 -16.59 -8.08 -9.44
N ALA A 350 -15.64 -9.02 -9.41
CA ALA A 350 -14.95 -9.42 -8.18
C ALA A 350 -14.13 -8.26 -7.59
N LEU A 351 -13.43 -7.50 -8.43
CA LEU A 351 -12.70 -6.31 -8.01
C LEU A 351 -13.65 -5.22 -7.52
N LYS A 352 -14.82 -5.07 -8.15
CA LYS A 352 -15.87 -4.14 -7.73
C LYS A 352 -16.39 -4.49 -6.33
N VAL A 353 -16.69 -5.76 -6.07
CA VAL A 353 -17.10 -6.24 -4.74
C VAL A 353 -16.02 -5.93 -3.69
N GLN A 354 -14.74 -6.21 -3.98
CA GLN A 354 -13.63 -5.88 -3.08
C GLN A 354 -13.49 -4.38 -2.81
N PHE A 355 -13.74 -3.55 -3.83
CA PHE A 355 -13.69 -2.10 -3.69
C PHE A 355 -14.78 -1.60 -2.72
N PHE A 356 -15.99 -2.16 -2.85
CA PHE A 356 -17.09 -1.87 -1.94
C PHE A 356 -16.77 -2.31 -0.50
N SER A 357 -16.29 -3.54 -0.30
CA SER A 357 -16.00 -4.07 1.05
C SER A 357 -14.86 -3.33 1.75
N THR A 358 -13.85 -2.88 1.01
CA THR A 358 -12.59 -2.38 1.60
C THR A 358 -12.54 -0.86 1.70
N LEU A 359 -13.26 -0.13 0.84
CA LEU A 359 -13.23 1.34 0.83
C LEU A 359 -14.56 1.98 1.20
N LEU A 360 -15.67 1.51 0.62
CA LEU A 360 -16.97 2.16 0.85
C LEU A 360 -17.67 1.70 2.13
N LEU A 361 -17.56 0.43 2.45
CA LEU A 361 -18.27 -0.17 3.58
C LEU A 361 -17.41 -0.21 4.85
N ASP A 362 -16.09 0.01 4.75
CA ASP A 362 -15.23 0.23 5.90
C ASP A 362 -15.31 1.69 6.39
N LEU A 363 -16.32 1.95 7.21
CA LEU A 363 -16.62 3.29 7.72
C LEU A 363 -15.60 3.81 8.74
N LYS A 364 -14.56 3.03 9.07
CA LYS A 364 -13.48 3.46 9.96
C LYS A 364 -12.83 4.75 9.46
N MET A 365 -12.53 4.82 8.16
CA MET A 365 -11.91 6.00 7.57
C MET A 365 -12.86 7.20 7.55
N TRP A 366 -14.15 6.97 7.33
CA TRP A 366 -15.14 8.04 7.27
C TRP A 366 -15.42 8.63 8.66
N SER A 367 -15.32 7.80 9.70
CA SER A 367 -15.50 8.25 11.09
C SER A 367 -14.45 9.28 11.56
N LEU A 368 -13.37 9.46 10.80
CA LEU A 368 -12.34 10.48 11.01
C LEU A 368 -12.68 11.83 10.34
N CYS A 369 -13.63 11.85 9.42
CA CYS A 369 -14.07 13.06 8.72
C CYS A 369 -14.95 13.95 9.60
N ASN A 370 -15.15 15.20 9.20
CA ASN A 370 -16.12 16.07 9.87
C ASN A 370 -17.57 15.57 9.65
N TYR A 371 -18.48 15.90 10.58
CA TYR A 371 -19.88 15.47 10.55
C TYR A 371 -20.59 15.73 9.20
N GLY A 372 -20.37 16.90 8.60
CA GLY A 372 -21.00 17.28 7.33
C GLY A 372 -20.58 16.39 6.18
N LEU A 373 -19.29 16.09 6.06
CA LEU A 373 -18.75 15.19 5.04
C LEU A 373 -19.22 13.74 5.25
N GLN A 374 -19.26 13.27 6.50
CA GLN A 374 -19.77 11.93 6.80
C GLN A 374 -21.22 11.75 6.35
N LYS A 375 -22.06 12.76 6.60
CA LYS A 375 -23.45 12.75 6.16
C LYS A 375 -23.57 12.67 4.64
N LYS A 376 -22.76 13.43 3.89
CA LYS A 376 -22.74 13.38 2.42
C LYS A 376 -22.32 12.01 1.90
N LEU A 377 -21.28 11.41 2.48
CA LEU A 377 -20.79 10.08 2.11
C LEU A 377 -21.86 8.99 2.34
N LEU A 378 -22.55 9.03 3.48
CA LEU A 378 -23.65 8.10 3.77
C LEU A 378 -24.85 8.32 2.83
N SER A 379 -25.18 9.56 2.50
CA SER A 379 -26.21 9.88 1.51
C SER A 379 -25.86 9.34 0.12
N SER A 380 -24.60 9.49 -0.32
CA SER A 380 -24.15 8.91 -1.59
C SER A 380 -24.17 7.38 -1.57
N LEU A 381 -23.89 6.76 -0.42
CA LEU A 381 -24.01 5.32 -0.26
C LEU A 381 -25.48 4.87 -0.44
N ALA A 382 -26.43 5.62 0.11
CA ALA A 382 -27.87 5.37 -0.08
C ALA A 382 -28.27 5.46 -1.57
N ASP A 383 -27.81 6.48 -2.27
CA ASP A 383 -28.07 6.65 -3.71
C ASP A 383 -27.49 5.50 -4.55
N MET A 384 -26.31 5.00 -4.18
CA MET A 384 -25.68 3.86 -4.87
C MET A 384 -26.42 2.54 -4.68
N VAL A 385 -27.24 2.37 -3.63
CA VAL A 385 -28.03 1.13 -3.45
C VAL A 385 -28.94 0.88 -4.65
N PHE A 386 -29.49 1.94 -5.27
CA PHE A 386 -30.41 1.80 -6.41
C PHE A 386 -29.75 1.21 -7.65
N THR A 387 -28.44 1.38 -7.83
CA THR A 387 -27.69 0.91 -9.00
C THR A 387 -26.77 -0.26 -8.69
N GLU A 388 -26.30 -0.40 -7.45
CA GLU A 388 -25.22 -1.31 -7.06
C GLU A 388 -25.60 -2.29 -5.94
N SER A 389 -26.89 -2.44 -5.62
CA SER A 389 -27.38 -3.30 -4.52
C SER A 389 -26.84 -4.73 -4.52
N SER A 390 -26.66 -5.36 -5.69
CA SER A 390 -26.12 -6.72 -5.79
C SER A 390 -24.65 -6.78 -5.36
N VAL A 391 -23.83 -5.86 -5.85
CA VAL A 391 -22.41 -5.73 -5.50
C VAL A 391 -22.24 -5.43 -4.01
N MET A 392 -23.06 -4.53 -3.47
CA MET A 392 -23.06 -4.19 -2.05
C MET A 392 -23.41 -5.41 -1.19
N ARG A 393 -24.37 -6.23 -1.62
CA ARG A 393 -24.71 -7.48 -0.92
C ARG A 393 -23.59 -8.50 -0.94
N ASP A 394 -22.99 -8.73 -2.10
CA ASP A 394 -21.85 -9.66 -2.24
C ASP A 394 -20.64 -9.18 -1.43
N ALA A 395 -20.54 -7.88 -1.17
CA ALA A 395 -19.56 -7.26 -0.28
C ALA A 395 -19.95 -7.29 1.21
N ASN A 396 -21.01 -8.02 1.59
CA ASN A 396 -21.51 -8.15 2.96
C ASN A 396 -21.96 -6.81 3.61
N ALA A 397 -22.52 -5.89 2.82
CA ALA A 397 -22.86 -4.54 3.27
C ALA A 397 -23.76 -4.49 4.51
N VAL A 398 -24.80 -5.33 4.59
CA VAL A 398 -25.75 -5.28 5.73
C VAL A 398 -25.02 -5.50 7.05
N GLN A 399 -24.17 -6.52 7.13
CA GLN A 399 -23.38 -6.81 8.33
C GLN A 399 -22.35 -5.71 8.60
N MET A 400 -21.60 -5.28 7.59
CA MET A 400 -20.57 -4.25 7.76
C MET A 400 -21.14 -2.90 8.24
N LEU A 401 -22.32 -2.52 7.74
CA LEU A 401 -23.00 -1.30 8.16
C LEU A 401 -23.50 -1.41 9.60
N LEU A 402 -24.13 -2.54 9.97
CA LEU A 402 -24.53 -2.81 11.35
C LEU A 402 -23.32 -2.79 12.31
N ASP A 403 -22.21 -3.43 11.94
CA ASP A 403 -20.98 -3.41 12.72
C ASP A 403 -20.43 -1.99 12.87
N SER A 404 -20.56 -1.17 11.83
CA SER A 404 -20.11 0.23 11.86
C SER A 404 -20.94 1.10 12.78
N CYS A 405 -22.22 0.81 13.01
CA CYS A 405 -22.99 1.47 14.07
C CYS A 405 -22.26 1.32 15.42
N ARG A 406 -21.79 0.11 15.73
CA ARG A 406 -21.11 -0.21 16.99
C ARG A 406 -19.65 0.21 17.04
N ARG A 407 -18.94 0.12 15.92
CA ARG A 407 -17.49 0.38 15.87
C ARG A 407 -17.16 1.84 15.61
N CYS A 408 -17.91 2.52 14.76
CA CYS A 408 -17.64 3.89 14.32
C CYS A 408 -18.56 4.89 15.02
N TYR A 409 -19.86 4.57 15.13
CA TYR A 409 -20.92 5.48 15.59
C TYR A 409 -21.49 5.14 16.97
N TRP A 410 -20.63 4.64 17.86
CA TRP A 410 -21.00 4.27 19.22
C TRP A 410 -21.32 5.44 20.16
N VAL A 411 -22.23 5.21 21.09
CA VAL A 411 -22.39 6.06 22.29
C VAL A 411 -21.73 5.38 23.49
N ILE A 412 -21.82 4.04 23.56
CA ILE A 412 -21.12 3.22 24.56
C ILE A 412 -19.96 2.52 23.86
N ARG A 413 -18.74 2.75 24.38
CA ARG A 413 -17.52 2.22 23.76
C ARG A 413 -17.39 0.72 23.99
N GLU A 414 -17.10 -0.01 22.92
CA GLU A 414 -16.74 -1.43 22.93
C GLU A 414 -15.22 -1.60 22.72
N LYS A 415 -14.71 -2.82 22.92
CA LYS A 415 -13.26 -3.14 22.83
C LYS A 415 -12.65 -2.74 21.48
N ASP A 416 -13.37 -3.00 20.38
CA ASP A 416 -12.91 -2.78 18.99
C ASP A 416 -13.48 -1.49 18.36
N SER A 417 -14.05 -0.62 19.20
CA SER A 417 -14.57 0.68 18.77
C SER A 417 -13.44 1.63 18.37
N VAL A 418 -13.62 2.28 17.23
CA VAL A 418 -12.70 3.30 16.70
C VAL A 418 -12.79 4.54 17.56
N ASN A 419 -11.65 5.03 18.04
CA ASN A 419 -11.56 6.20 18.90
C ASN A 419 -11.09 7.41 18.11
N THR A 420 -12.02 8.06 17.42
CA THR A 420 -11.72 9.24 16.57
C THR A 420 -11.75 10.57 17.33
N PHE A 421 -12.12 10.56 18.62
CA PHE A 421 -12.37 11.77 19.41
C PHE A 421 -11.39 11.97 20.60
N SER A 422 -10.41 11.09 20.80
CA SER A 422 -9.57 11.10 22.02
C SER A 422 -8.37 12.04 22.03
N LEU A 423 -8.29 13.04 21.15
CA LEU A 423 -7.20 14.02 21.20
C LEU A 423 -7.52 15.22 22.10
N GLN A 424 -8.76 15.40 22.57
CA GLN A 424 -9.15 16.65 23.25
C GLN A 424 -10.19 16.55 24.39
N GLU A 425 -10.47 15.34 24.91
CA GLU A 425 -11.37 15.13 26.08
C GLU A 425 -12.77 15.77 25.96
N THR A 426 -13.26 16.06 24.74
CA THR A 426 -14.61 16.58 24.55
C THR A 426 -15.64 15.45 24.54
N PRO A 427 -16.79 15.60 25.21
CA PRO A 427 -17.85 14.60 25.18
C PRO A 427 -18.38 14.45 23.75
N ARG A 428 -18.58 13.20 23.32
CA ARG A 428 -19.04 12.87 21.96
C ARG A 428 -20.41 13.52 21.69
N PRO A 429 -20.62 14.19 20.54
CA PRO A 429 -21.90 14.83 20.23
C PRO A 429 -22.96 13.75 19.91
N VAL A 430 -23.65 13.26 20.95
CA VAL A 430 -24.61 12.14 20.85
C VAL A 430 -25.70 12.41 19.81
N GLY A 431 -26.15 13.67 19.66
CA GLY A 431 -27.12 14.04 18.63
C GLY A 431 -26.62 13.83 17.20
N GLU A 432 -25.38 14.24 16.90
CA GLU A 432 -24.77 14.05 15.58
C GLU A 432 -24.48 12.57 15.29
N VAL A 433 -23.99 11.84 16.29
CA VAL A 433 -23.76 10.39 16.16
C VAL A 433 -25.06 9.66 15.85
N ASN A 434 -26.13 9.97 16.60
CA ASN A 434 -27.43 9.40 16.36
C ASN A 434 -27.96 9.72 14.96
N ALA A 435 -27.79 10.96 14.48
CA ALA A 435 -28.18 11.33 13.12
C ALA A 435 -27.41 10.53 12.06
N LEU A 436 -26.10 10.32 12.23
CA LEU A 436 -25.31 9.48 11.33
C LEU A 436 -25.73 8.01 11.35
N VAL A 437 -26.09 7.48 12.52
CA VAL A 437 -26.67 6.13 12.62
C VAL A 437 -28.00 6.07 11.86
N ASP A 438 -28.85 7.09 11.98
CA ASP A 438 -30.14 7.13 11.28
C ASP A 438 -29.94 7.15 9.75
N GLU A 439 -28.99 7.93 9.22
CA GLU A 439 -28.61 7.91 7.79
C GLU A 439 -28.09 6.53 7.34
N LEU A 440 -27.28 5.87 8.18
CA LEU A 440 -26.76 4.54 7.88
C LEU A 440 -27.87 3.47 7.88
N LEU A 441 -28.82 3.55 8.82
CA LEU A 441 -29.98 2.66 8.86
C LEU A 441 -30.90 2.84 7.65
N VAL A 442 -30.94 4.02 7.02
CA VAL A 442 -31.62 4.22 5.72
C VAL A 442 -30.94 3.40 4.63
N VAL A 443 -29.60 3.35 4.57
CA VAL A 443 -28.88 2.51 3.61
C VAL A 443 -29.21 1.03 3.82
N ILE A 444 -29.20 0.57 5.08
CA ILE A 444 -29.57 -0.81 5.42
C ILE A 444 -31.01 -1.08 5.00
N GLU A 445 -31.96 -0.19 5.30
CA GLU A 445 -33.36 -0.33 4.90
C GLU A 445 -33.51 -0.44 3.38
N LEU A 446 -32.79 0.37 2.59
CA LEU A 446 -32.83 0.30 1.13
C LEU A 446 -32.28 -1.03 0.62
N LEU A 447 -31.18 -1.52 1.19
CA LEU A 447 -30.64 -2.85 0.86
C LEU A 447 -31.69 -3.92 1.20
N LEU A 448 -32.17 -3.96 2.43
CA LEU A 448 -33.19 -4.90 2.89
C LEU A 448 -34.52 -4.76 2.16
N GLY A 449 -34.82 -3.59 1.60
CA GLY A 449 -36.02 -3.24 0.83
C GLY A 449 -35.93 -3.55 -0.66
N GLY A 450 -34.73 -3.76 -1.20
CA GLY A 450 -34.49 -4.15 -2.59
C GLY A 450 -34.17 -5.64 -2.81
N ALA A 451 -33.94 -6.40 -1.73
CA ALA A 451 -33.54 -7.82 -1.78
C ALA A 451 -34.59 -8.77 -2.37
N ALA A 452 -34.14 -9.91 -2.89
CA ALA A 452 -35.01 -11.04 -3.25
C ALA A 452 -35.54 -11.76 -1.99
N PRO A 453 -36.76 -12.35 -2.04
CA PRO A 453 -37.37 -13.06 -0.90
C PRO A 453 -36.49 -14.17 -0.30
N SER A 454 -35.68 -14.84 -1.12
CA SER A 454 -34.80 -15.94 -0.69
C SER A 454 -33.70 -15.52 0.29
N VAL A 455 -33.34 -14.23 0.33
CA VAL A 455 -32.27 -13.70 1.17
C VAL A 455 -32.79 -13.18 2.52
N ALA A 456 -34.12 -13.06 2.66
CA ALA A 456 -34.76 -12.54 3.87
C ALA A 456 -34.36 -13.27 5.18
N PRO A 457 -34.17 -14.60 5.21
CA PRO A 457 -33.71 -15.28 6.42
C PRO A 457 -32.31 -14.83 6.88
N ASP A 458 -31.38 -14.62 5.95
CA ASP A 458 -30.02 -14.18 6.27
C ASP A 458 -30.02 -12.71 6.74
N ASP A 459 -30.80 -11.87 6.07
CA ASP A 459 -31.02 -10.48 6.46
C ASP A 459 -31.60 -10.36 7.89
N VAL A 460 -32.59 -11.18 8.21
CA VAL A 460 -33.19 -11.26 9.56
C VAL A 460 -32.16 -11.74 10.59
N ARG A 461 -31.34 -12.75 10.27
CA ARG A 461 -30.27 -13.23 11.17
C ARG A 461 -29.27 -12.13 11.49
N CYS A 462 -28.86 -11.33 10.50
CA CYS A 462 -27.96 -10.19 10.72
C CYS A 462 -28.58 -9.18 11.71
N LEU A 463 -29.87 -8.86 11.55
CA LEU A 463 -30.56 -7.91 12.42
C LEU A 463 -30.77 -8.46 13.84
N ILE A 464 -31.17 -9.73 13.98
CA ILE A 464 -31.33 -10.38 15.28
C ILE A 464 -29.97 -10.50 15.98
N GLY A 465 -28.93 -10.92 15.25
CA GLY A 465 -27.55 -10.97 15.77
C GLY A 465 -27.11 -9.61 16.32
N PHE A 466 -27.39 -8.53 15.58
CA PHE A 466 -27.14 -7.19 16.08
C PHE A 466 -27.91 -6.88 17.38
N LEU A 467 -29.22 -7.19 17.46
CA LEU A 467 -30.02 -6.94 18.66
C LEU A 467 -29.52 -7.69 19.89
N VAL A 468 -29.03 -8.92 19.70
CA VAL A 468 -28.52 -9.77 20.78
C VAL A 468 -27.15 -9.29 21.24
N ASP A 469 -26.27 -8.94 20.31
CA ASP A 469 -24.87 -8.66 20.60
C ASP A 469 -24.60 -7.18 20.93
N CYS A 470 -25.50 -6.26 20.57
CA CYS A 470 -25.27 -4.82 20.72
C CYS A 470 -25.49 -4.36 22.18
N PRO A 471 -24.44 -3.87 22.87
CA PRO A 471 -24.55 -3.40 24.24
C PRO A 471 -25.15 -1.98 24.35
N GLN A 472 -25.63 -1.39 23.23
CA GLN A 472 -26.00 0.03 23.14
C GLN A 472 -27.52 0.19 23.00
N PRO A 473 -28.26 0.52 24.10
CA PRO A 473 -29.73 0.57 24.07
C PRO A 473 -30.30 1.52 23.02
N ASN A 474 -29.61 2.64 22.75
CA ASN A 474 -30.01 3.62 21.75
C ASN A 474 -29.91 3.09 20.31
N GLN A 475 -28.99 2.17 20.02
CA GLN A 475 -28.86 1.54 18.70
C GLN A 475 -29.83 0.36 18.57
N VAL A 476 -29.98 -0.45 19.62
CA VAL A 476 -30.98 -1.52 19.71
C VAL A 476 -32.38 -0.97 19.42
N ALA A 477 -32.77 0.14 20.05
CA ALA A 477 -34.06 0.79 19.81
C ALA A 477 -34.27 1.20 18.34
N ARG A 478 -33.23 1.69 17.67
CA ARG A 478 -33.30 2.10 16.26
C ARG A 478 -33.42 0.92 15.31
N VAL A 479 -32.69 -0.17 15.57
CA VAL A 479 -32.79 -1.40 14.77
C VAL A 479 -34.14 -2.09 14.99
N LEU A 480 -34.69 -2.08 16.20
CA LEU A 480 -36.07 -2.52 16.45
C LEU A 480 -37.09 -1.69 15.65
N HIS A 481 -36.91 -0.37 15.60
CA HIS A 481 -37.75 0.49 14.78
C HIS A 481 -37.59 0.22 13.28
N LEU A 482 -36.39 -0.09 12.80
CA LEU A 482 -36.16 -0.55 11.44
C LEU A 482 -36.91 -1.85 11.14
N ILE A 483 -36.81 -2.86 12.00
CA ILE A 483 -37.54 -4.13 11.86
C ILE A 483 -39.04 -3.88 11.81
N TYR A 484 -39.56 -3.06 12.71
CA TYR A 484 -40.98 -2.67 12.71
C TYR A 484 -41.39 -2.07 11.36
N ARG A 485 -40.60 -1.14 10.80
CA ARG A 485 -40.89 -0.56 9.48
C ARG A 485 -40.83 -1.59 8.37
N LEU A 486 -39.87 -2.51 8.37
CA LEU A 486 -39.78 -3.58 7.35
C LEU A 486 -40.98 -4.54 7.38
N VAL A 487 -41.59 -4.76 8.55
CA VAL A 487 -42.79 -5.60 8.72
C VAL A 487 -44.08 -4.85 8.41
N VAL A 488 -44.14 -3.54 8.68
CA VAL A 488 -45.39 -2.75 8.57
C VAL A 488 -45.48 -1.95 7.25
N GLN A 489 -44.42 -1.89 6.46
CA GLN A 489 -44.38 -1.18 5.18
C GLN A 489 -45.42 -1.71 4.16
N PRO A 490 -45.87 -0.87 3.20
CA PRO A 490 -47.03 -1.16 2.33
C PRO A 490 -46.84 -2.31 1.33
N ASN A 491 -45.65 -2.89 1.22
CA ASN A 491 -45.43 -4.06 0.37
C ASN A 491 -45.78 -5.36 1.12
N THR A 492 -47.07 -5.70 1.12
CA THR A 492 -47.65 -6.82 1.89
C THR A 492 -46.96 -8.16 1.67
N SER A 493 -46.51 -8.44 0.44
CA SER A 493 -45.81 -9.69 0.10
C SER A 493 -44.43 -9.80 0.75
N ARG A 494 -43.70 -8.69 0.78
CA ARG A 494 -42.37 -8.59 1.38
C ARG A 494 -42.47 -8.58 2.90
N ALA A 495 -43.43 -7.84 3.43
CA ALA A 495 -43.77 -7.82 4.85
C ALA A 495 -44.08 -9.24 5.37
N HIS A 496 -44.88 -10.01 4.62
CA HIS A 496 -45.19 -11.40 4.97
C HIS A 496 -43.93 -12.28 4.99
N THR A 497 -43.12 -12.22 3.93
CA THR A 497 -41.87 -13.01 3.84
C THR A 497 -40.91 -12.69 4.98
N PHE A 498 -40.76 -11.41 5.30
CA PHE A 498 -39.88 -10.95 6.37
C PHE A 498 -40.42 -11.35 7.75
N ALA A 499 -41.73 -11.24 7.97
CA ALA A 499 -42.39 -11.68 9.19
C ALA A 499 -42.28 -13.20 9.40
N GLU A 500 -42.48 -14.00 8.35
CA GLU A 500 -42.27 -15.46 8.40
C GLU A 500 -40.82 -15.81 8.74
N SER A 501 -39.86 -15.14 8.09
CA SER A 501 -38.43 -15.33 8.35
C SER A 501 -38.02 -14.91 9.77
N PHE A 502 -38.74 -13.95 10.37
CA PHE A 502 -38.52 -13.51 11.75
C PHE A 502 -39.09 -14.48 12.79
N LEU A 503 -40.16 -15.19 12.46
CA LEU A 503 -40.78 -16.17 13.35
C LEU A 503 -40.11 -17.55 13.30
N SER A 504 -39.44 -17.88 12.19
CA SER A 504 -38.66 -19.12 12.00
C SER A 504 -37.31 -19.05 12.67
#